data_AF-D6TDC7-F1
#
_entry.id   AF-D6TDC7-F1
#
_cell.length_a   1.000
_cell.length_b   1.000
_cell.length_c   1.000
_cell.angle_alpha   90.00
_cell.angle_beta   90.00
_cell.angle_gamma   90.00
#
_symmetry.space_group_name_H-M   'P 1'
#
loop_
_entity.id
_entity.type
_entity.pdbx_description
1 polymer ?
#
loop_
_entity_poly.entity_id
_entity_poly.type
_entity_poly.pdbx_seq_one_letter_code
_entity_poly.pdbx_strand_id
1 'polypeptide(L)'
;MVIDDQKDLDLAETMTEIKQCARPGCTNPVEIIPGHRPRKYCGNGCKQLAYLQREDEKRLQAEAAAQQAQYERDVDALRQRYGLDSLSPKVLDGLLQLRSHYSVGLMYQVGEMLILAVKEAHRSYNEAVNALREEIMLVGEQLNFVAITGPQNQTLRGVQPYCDAIGRASLEELYAMRDSVHLARRARQHLAEVSAQLEAKYSNRHADLS
;
A
#
# COMPACT_ATOMS: atom_id res chain seq x y z
N MET A 1 -87.66 -14.66 -34.84
CA MET A 1 -86.72 -14.72 -35.98
C MET A 1 -86.40 -13.30 -36.38
N VAL A 2 -85.27 -12.78 -35.88
CA VAL A 2 -84.58 -11.61 -36.43
C VAL A 2 -83.11 -12.02 -36.39
N ILE A 3 -82.51 -12.03 -37.57
CA ILE A 3 -81.09 -12.25 -37.84
C ILE A 3 -80.45 -10.88 -37.84
N ASP A 4 -79.36 -10.71 -37.10
CA ASP A 4 -78.33 -9.68 -37.23
C ASP A 4 -77.25 -10.10 -36.19
N ASP A 5 -76.17 -10.81 -36.52
CA ASP A 5 -75.24 -10.72 -37.65
C ASP A 5 -74.45 -9.41 -37.66
N GLN A 6 -73.76 -9.14 -36.54
CA GLN A 6 -72.57 -8.31 -36.55
C GLN A 6 -71.36 -9.14 -36.08
N LYS A 7 -70.64 -9.61 -37.10
CA LYS A 7 -69.25 -10.06 -37.05
C LYS A 7 -68.41 -9.04 -36.29
N ASP A 8 -67.95 -9.43 -35.12
CA ASP A 8 -66.70 -8.97 -34.55
C ASP A 8 -65.59 -9.39 -35.53
N LEU A 9 -65.27 -8.48 -36.45
CA LEU A 9 -64.03 -8.52 -37.19
C LEU A 9 -62.92 -8.32 -36.16
N ASP A 10 -62.37 -9.45 -35.71
CA ASP A 10 -61.00 -9.58 -35.23
C ASP A 10 -60.07 -8.96 -36.29
N LEU A 11 -59.92 -7.63 -36.26
CA LEU A 11 -58.68 -7.00 -36.68
C LEU A 11 -57.64 -7.41 -35.65
N ALA A 12 -57.13 -8.63 -35.83
CA ALA A 12 -55.79 -8.97 -35.42
C ALA A 12 -54.88 -7.97 -36.14
N GLU A 13 -54.65 -6.82 -35.49
CA GLU A 13 -53.48 -6.00 -35.69
C GLU A 13 -52.29 -6.94 -35.56
N THR A 14 -51.84 -7.41 -36.72
CA THR A 14 -50.52 -7.99 -36.87
C THR A 14 -49.56 -6.84 -36.66
N MET A 15 -49.32 -6.50 -35.38
CA MET A 15 -48.18 -5.69 -34.94
C MET A 15 -46.94 -6.43 -35.43
N THR A 16 -46.56 -6.10 -36.66
CA THR A 16 -45.42 -6.68 -37.32
C THR A 16 -44.24 -6.06 -36.60
N GLU A 17 -43.66 -6.77 -35.61
CA GLU A 17 -42.50 -6.30 -34.85
C GLU A 17 -41.44 -5.76 -35.82
N ILE A 18 -41.31 -4.44 -35.89
CA ILE A 18 -40.29 -3.81 -36.73
C ILE A 18 -38.94 -4.05 -36.06
N LYS A 19 -38.24 -5.10 -36.50
CA LYS A 19 -36.89 -5.38 -36.02
C LYS A 19 -35.91 -4.38 -36.64
N GLN A 20 -35.15 -3.69 -35.80
CA GLN A 20 -34.13 -2.74 -36.25
C GLN A 20 -32.85 -3.45 -36.69
N CYS A 21 -32.08 -2.81 -37.55
CA CYS A 21 -30.80 -3.33 -38.02
C CYS A 21 -29.84 -3.56 -36.84
N ALA A 22 -29.23 -4.75 -36.76
CA ALA A 22 -28.27 -5.11 -35.71
C ALA A 22 -26.90 -4.44 -35.85
N ARG A 23 -26.76 -3.41 -36.70
CA ARG A 23 -25.51 -2.64 -36.84
C ARG A 23 -25.59 -1.46 -35.85
N PRO A 24 -24.60 -1.29 -34.96
CA PRO A 24 -24.54 -0.13 -34.07
C PRO A 24 -24.70 1.19 -34.85
N GLY A 25 -25.65 2.02 -34.43
CA GLY A 25 -25.94 3.32 -35.06
C GLY A 25 -26.80 3.27 -36.34
N CYS A 26 -27.31 2.11 -36.76
CA CYS A 26 -28.27 2.03 -37.86
C CYS A 26 -29.69 1.82 -37.34
N THR A 27 -30.58 2.78 -37.58
CA THR A 27 -31.99 2.74 -37.15
C THR A 27 -32.94 2.18 -38.21
N ASN A 28 -32.41 1.79 -39.38
CA ASN A 28 -33.23 1.30 -40.49
C ASN A 28 -33.96 0.00 -40.09
N PRO A 29 -35.25 -0.11 -40.44
CA PRO A 29 -36.02 -1.34 -40.20
C PRO A 29 -35.46 -2.48 -41.05
N VAL A 30 -35.58 -3.70 -40.53
CA VAL A 30 -35.25 -4.92 -41.25
C VAL A 30 -36.54 -5.55 -41.72
N GLU A 31 -36.64 -5.77 -43.02
CA GLU A 31 -37.79 -6.43 -43.63
C GLU A 31 -37.92 -7.88 -43.13
N ILE A 32 -39.10 -8.21 -42.62
CA ILE A 32 -39.46 -9.56 -42.16
C ILE A 32 -40.42 -10.14 -43.18
N ILE A 33 -39.95 -11.11 -43.96
CA ILE A 33 -40.79 -11.85 -44.90
C ILE A 33 -41.28 -13.13 -44.19
N PRO A 34 -42.60 -13.34 -44.04
CA PRO A 34 -43.15 -14.55 -43.42
C PRO A 34 -42.64 -15.83 -44.09
N GLY A 35 -42.33 -16.86 -43.30
CA GLY A 35 -41.80 -18.13 -43.80
C GLY A 35 -40.29 -18.16 -44.10
N HIS A 36 -39.59 -17.02 -44.00
CA HIS A 36 -38.14 -16.95 -44.15
C HIS A 36 -37.42 -16.64 -42.83
N ARG A 37 -36.14 -17.02 -42.73
CA ARG A 37 -35.31 -16.62 -41.60
C ARG A 37 -35.20 -15.08 -41.58
N PRO A 38 -35.54 -14.42 -40.46
CA PRO A 38 -35.45 -12.96 -40.38
C PRO A 38 -34.01 -12.50 -40.60
N ARG A 39 -33.84 -11.48 -41.44
CA ARG A 39 -32.53 -10.86 -41.65
C ARG A 39 -32.14 -10.13 -40.36
N LYS A 40 -30.83 -10.06 -40.10
CA LYS A 40 -30.28 -9.29 -38.96
C LYS A 40 -29.88 -7.87 -39.34
N TYR A 41 -29.73 -7.59 -40.62
CA TYR A 41 -29.23 -6.30 -41.13
C TYR A 41 -30.14 -5.84 -42.27
N CYS A 42 -30.35 -4.53 -42.36
CA CYS A 42 -31.17 -3.92 -43.43
C CYS A 42 -30.56 -4.08 -44.83
N GLY A 43 -29.26 -4.39 -44.93
CA GLY A 43 -28.58 -4.64 -46.21
C GLY A 43 -27.17 -5.19 -46.06
N ASN A 44 -26.54 -5.54 -47.20
CA ASN A 44 -25.19 -6.11 -47.25
C ASN A 44 -24.12 -5.14 -46.73
N GLY A 45 -24.25 -3.83 -47.00
CA GLY A 45 -23.33 -2.82 -46.46
C GLY A 45 -23.33 -2.78 -44.93
N CYS A 46 -24.50 -2.84 -44.29
CA CYS A 46 -24.60 -2.89 -42.83
C CYS A 46 -24.07 -4.19 -42.23
N LYS A 47 -24.22 -5.31 -42.95
CA LYS A 47 -23.63 -6.60 -42.58
C LYS A 47 -22.09 -6.54 -42.61
N GLN A 48 -21.51 -5.98 -43.68
CA GLN A 48 -20.06 -5.82 -43.82
C GLN A 48 -19.48 -4.85 -42.78
N LEU A 49 -20.12 -3.70 -42.55
CA LEU A 49 -19.66 -2.73 -41.56
C LEU A 49 -19.74 -3.27 -40.13
N ALA A 50 -20.81 -3.98 -39.77
CA ALA A 50 -20.91 -4.65 -38.47
C ALA A 50 -19.89 -5.80 -38.31
N TYR A 51 -19.48 -6.42 -39.41
CA TYR A 51 -18.39 -7.40 -39.41
C TYR A 51 -17.04 -6.73 -39.15
N LEU A 52 -16.72 -5.66 -39.89
CA LEU A 52 -15.48 -4.88 -39.71
C LEU A 52 -15.36 -4.32 -38.29
N GLN A 53 -16.45 -3.75 -37.74
CA GLN A 53 -16.46 -3.26 -36.36
C GLN A 53 -16.12 -4.36 -35.33
N ARG A 54 -16.69 -5.56 -35.48
CA ARG A 54 -16.37 -6.69 -34.59
C ARG A 54 -14.92 -7.16 -34.76
N GLU A 55 -14.36 -7.10 -35.97
CA GLU A 55 -12.95 -7.43 -36.17
C GLU A 55 -12.03 -6.38 -35.54
N ASP A 56 -12.34 -5.09 -35.69
CA ASP A 56 -11.60 -4.01 -35.05
C ASP A 56 -11.69 -4.09 -33.52
N GLU A 57 -12.87 -4.35 -32.96
CA GLU A 57 -13.05 -4.58 -31.51
C GLU A 57 -12.21 -5.76 -31.01
N LYS A 58 -12.22 -6.89 -31.75
CA LYS A 58 -11.40 -8.05 -31.41
C LYS A 58 -9.90 -7.72 -31.48
N ARG A 59 -9.47 -6.96 -32.48
CA ARG A 59 -8.07 -6.52 -32.62
C ARG A 59 -7.68 -5.64 -31.45
N LEU A 60 -8.48 -4.64 -31.10
CA LEU A 60 -8.23 -3.75 -29.97
C LEU A 60 -8.19 -4.51 -28.63
N GLN A 61 -9.09 -5.48 -28.42
CA GLN A 61 -9.07 -6.32 -27.23
C GLN A 61 -7.83 -7.21 -27.17
N ALA A 62 -7.40 -7.79 -28.30
CA ALA A 62 -6.19 -8.59 -28.37
C ALA A 62 -4.93 -7.74 -28.11
N GLU A 63 -4.86 -6.53 -28.67
CA GLU A 63 -3.78 -5.57 -28.42
C GLU A 63 -3.73 -5.16 -26.94
N ALA A 64 -4.87 -4.82 -26.33
CA ALA A 64 -4.95 -4.47 -24.92
C ALA A 64 -4.53 -5.63 -24.01
N ALA A 65 -4.97 -6.85 -24.30
CA ALA A 65 -4.58 -8.05 -23.56
C ALA A 65 -3.06 -8.33 -23.69
N ALA A 66 -2.49 -8.13 -24.89
CA ALA A 66 -1.06 -8.30 -25.11
C ALA A 66 -0.24 -7.25 -24.34
N GLN A 67 -0.70 -5.99 -24.30
CA GLN A 67 -0.07 -4.92 -23.52
C GLN A 67 -0.12 -5.22 -22.02
N GLN A 68 -1.26 -5.67 -21.50
CA GLN A 68 -1.40 -6.05 -20.10
C GLN A 68 -0.47 -7.22 -19.72
N ALA A 69 -0.42 -8.26 -20.56
CA ALA A 69 0.48 -9.40 -20.32
C ALA A 69 1.96 -9.02 -20.42
N GLN A 70 2.31 -8.01 -21.22
CA GLN A 70 3.67 -7.48 -21.28
C GLN A 70 4.00 -6.69 -20.00
N TYR A 71 3.08 -5.83 -19.55
CA TYR A 71 3.22 -5.09 -18.31
C TYR A 71 3.45 -6.02 -17.11
N GLU A 72 2.63 -7.06 -16.97
CA GLU A 72 2.76 -8.04 -15.88
C GLU A 72 4.12 -8.76 -15.90
N ARG A 73 4.57 -9.19 -17.08
CA ARG A 73 5.91 -9.78 -17.25
C ARG A 73 7.03 -8.83 -16.85
N ASP A 74 6.88 -7.55 -17.19
CA ASP A 74 7.88 -6.53 -16.87
C ASP A 74 7.91 -6.23 -15.36
N VAL A 75 6.75 -6.16 -14.71
CA VAL A 75 6.63 -6.04 -13.25
C VAL A 75 7.28 -7.24 -12.56
N ASP A 76 6.99 -8.46 -13.01
CA ASP A 76 7.53 -9.68 -12.43
C ASP A 76 9.05 -9.77 -12.61
N ALA A 77 9.59 -9.35 -13.75
CA ALA A 77 11.03 -9.27 -13.97
C ALA A 77 11.71 -8.27 -13.01
N LEU A 78 11.09 -7.11 -12.76
CA LEU A 78 11.60 -6.13 -11.79
C LEU A 78 11.55 -6.69 -10.36
N ARG A 79 10.47 -7.37 -9.99
CA ARG A 79 10.30 -8.03 -8.68
C ARG A 79 11.34 -9.12 -8.45
N GLN A 80 11.61 -9.95 -9.45
CA GLN A 80 12.64 -10.99 -9.36
C GLN A 80 14.03 -10.38 -9.22
N ARG A 81 14.31 -9.28 -9.92
CA ARG A 81 15.63 -8.64 -9.89
C ARG A 81 15.91 -7.94 -8.56
N TYR A 82 14.95 -7.18 -8.07
CA TYR A 82 15.15 -6.31 -6.91
C TYR A 82 14.65 -6.90 -5.58
N GLY A 83 13.96 -8.04 -5.63
CA GLY A 83 13.30 -8.66 -4.49
C GLY A 83 11.90 -8.10 -4.26
N LEU A 84 10.91 -8.99 -4.13
CA LEU A 84 9.48 -8.68 -3.97
C LEU A 84 9.18 -7.73 -2.80
N ASP A 85 9.94 -7.84 -1.71
CA ASP A 85 9.66 -7.11 -0.47
C ASP A 85 10.29 -5.71 -0.40
N SER A 86 11.19 -5.40 -1.35
CA SER A 86 12.03 -4.20 -1.26
C SER A 86 11.41 -2.96 -1.89
N LEU A 87 10.48 -3.12 -2.84
CA LEU A 87 9.92 -2.01 -3.63
C LEU A 87 8.40 -2.00 -3.59
N SER A 88 7.84 -0.83 -3.28
CA SER A 88 6.39 -0.62 -3.34
C SER A 88 5.87 -0.64 -4.79
N PRO A 89 4.57 -0.95 -5.02
CA PRO A 89 3.97 -0.92 -6.35
C PRO A 89 4.18 0.42 -7.08
N LYS A 90 4.05 1.55 -6.36
CA LYS A 90 4.27 2.89 -6.93
C LYS A 90 5.68 3.09 -7.49
N VAL A 91 6.68 2.47 -6.87
CA VAL A 91 8.07 2.56 -7.34
C VAL A 91 8.26 1.71 -8.60
N LEU A 92 7.66 0.52 -8.65
CA LEU A 92 7.67 -0.32 -9.84
C LEU A 92 7.00 0.38 -11.03
N ASP A 93 5.84 1.01 -10.81
CA ASP A 93 5.15 1.81 -11.84
C ASP A 93 6.04 2.95 -12.35
N GLY A 94 6.72 3.66 -11.44
CA GLY A 94 7.67 4.71 -11.79
C GLY A 94 8.86 4.21 -12.61
N LEU A 95 9.40 3.03 -12.29
CA LEU A 95 10.46 2.38 -13.08
C LEU A 95 9.96 2.00 -14.49
N LEU A 96 8.74 1.50 -14.60
CA LEU A 96 8.15 1.19 -15.91
C LEU A 96 7.88 2.45 -16.74
N GLN A 97 7.45 3.54 -16.12
CA GLN A 97 7.35 4.85 -16.77
C GLN A 97 8.72 5.37 -17.24
N LEU A 98 9.78 5.18 -16.44
CA LEU A 98 11.13 5.52 -16.87
C LEU A 98 11.55 4.71 -18.11
N ARG A 99 11.17 3.43 -18.17
CA ARG A 99 11.39 2.61 -19.37
C ARG A 99 10.59 3.10 -20.58
N SER A 100 9.34 3.53 -20.42
CA SER A 100 8.51 3.97 -21.54
C SER A 100 8.94 5.32 -22.11
N HIS A 101 9.47 6.22 -21.28
CA HIS A 101 9.86 7.57 -21.69
C HIS A 101 11.34 7.72 -22.03
N TYR A 102 12.20 6.85 -21.50
CA TYR A 102 13.65 6.95 -21.65
C TYR A 102 14.26 5.64 -22.14
N SER A 103 15.24 5.12 -21.42
CA SER A 103 15.96 3.91 -21.78
C SER A 103 15.85 2.86 -20.69
N VAL A 104 15.91 1.59 -21.11
CA VAL A 104 15.97 0.43 -20.22
C VAL A 104 17.20 0.53 -19.29
N GLY A 105 18.32 1.07 -19.79
CA GLY A 105 19.54 1.27 -19.00
C GLY A 105 19.33 2.22 -17.83
N LEU A 106 18.66 3.37 -18.06
CA LEU A 106 18.36 4.33 -17.00
C LEU A 106 17.43 3.74 -15.94
N MET A 107 16.38 3.02 -16.36
CA MET A 107 15.48 2.30 -15.44
C MET A 107 16.28 1.38 -14.51
N TYR A 108 17.21 0.58 -15.05
CA TYR A 108 18.04 -0.29 -14.21
C TYR A 108 18.95 0.50 -13.27
N GLN A 109 19.64 1.54 -13.75
CA GLN A 109 20.49 2.38 -12.91
C GLN A 109 19.72 3.00 -11.73
N VAL A 110 18.53 3.55 -11.99
CA VAL A 110 17.67 4.11 -10.95
C VAL A 110 17.21 3.03 -9.97
N GLY A 111 16.81 1.85 -10.46
CA GLY A 111 16.41 0.74 -9.61
C GLY A 111 17.53 0.24 -8.68
N GLU A 112 18.76 0.08 -9.19
CA GLU A 112 19.92 -0.30 -8.37
C GLU A 112 20.22 0.75 -7.29
N MET A 113 20.17 2.04 -7.66
CA MET A 113 20.39 3.15 -6.71
C MET A 113 19.32 3.19 -5.61
N LEU A 114 18.06 2.94 -5.96
CA LEU A 114 16.97 2.87 -4.98
C LEU A 114 17.17 1.72 -3.99
N ILE A 115 17.55 0.53 -4.48
CA ILE A 115 17.83 -0.61 -3.61
C ILE A 115 19.02 -0.35 -2.70
N LEU A 116 20.09 0.25 -3.21
CA LEU A 116 21.22 0.64 -2.38
C LEU A 116 20.81 1.64 -1.30
N ALA A 117 20.02 2.66 -1.65
CA ALA A 117 19.53 3.65 -0.70
C ALA A 117 18.63 3.03 0.38
N VAL A 118 17.72 2.12 0.02
CA VAL A 118 16.86 1.41 0.97
C VAL A 118 17.70 0.54 1.92
N LYS A 119 18.68 -0.19 1.40
CA LYS A 119 19.59 -1.01 2.22
C LYS A 119 20.39 -0.16 3.19
N GLU A 120 20.91 0.97 2.75
CA GLU A 120 21.67 1.87 3.60
C GLU A 120 20.79 2.53 4.66
N ALA A 121 19.57 2.97 4.30
CA ALA A 121 18.59 3.47 5.25
C ALA A 121 18.23 2.42 6.31
N HIS A 122 18.02 1.17 5.90
CA HIS A 122 17.73 0.09 6.83
C HIS A 122 18.91 -0.22 7.76
N ARG A 123 20.15 -0.23 7.22
CA ARG A 123 21.36 -0.39 8.03
C ARG A 123 21.48 0.74 9.06
N SER A 124 21.42 1.99 8.61
CA SER A 124 21.53 3.16 9.48
C SER A 124 20.44 3.17 10.57
N TYR A 125 19.20 2.80 10.21
CA TYR A 125 18.12 2.64 11.18
C TYR A 125 18.45 1.57 12.23
N ASN A 126 18.90 0.38 11.81
CA ASN A 126 19.23 -0.71 12.73
C ASN A 126 20.43 -0.36 13.63
N GLU A 127 21.45 0.32 13.09
CA GLU A 127 22.58 0.83 13.86
C GLU A 127 22.12 1.83 14.92
N ALA A 128 21.26 2.79 14.57
CA ALA A 128 20.70 3.75 15.51
C ALA A 128 19.87 3.07 16.60
N VAL A 129 19.01 2.11 16.22
CA VAL A 129 18.24 1.30 17.17
C VAL A 129 19.18 0.58 18.13
N ASN A 130 20.16 -0.18 17.62
CA ASN A 130 21.07 -0.95 18.46
C ASN A 130 21.89 -0.06 19.40
N ALA A 131 22.40 1.08 18.91
CA ALA A 131 23.11 2.04 19.73
C ALA A 131 22.25 2.56 20.90
N LEU A 132 20.97 2.89 20.64
CA LEU A 132 20.05 3.29 21.69
C LEU A 132 19.77 2.16 22.68
N ARG A 133 19.60 0.92 22.21
CA ARG A 133 19.39 -0.23 23.08
C ARG A 133 20.57 -0.44 24.04
N GLU A 134 21.79 -0.39 23.51
CA GLU A 134 23.02 -0.51 24.29
C GLU A 134 23.16 0.62 25.30
N GLU A 135 22.90 1.87 24.89
CA GLU A 135 22.96 3.03 25.77
C GLU A 135 21.97 2.92 26.95
N ILE A 136 20.71 2.59 26.66
CA ILE A 136 19.66 2.41 27.69
C ILE A 136 20.06 1.31 28.66
N MET A 137 20.56 0.18 28.16
CA MET A 137 20.97 -0.95 29.00
C MET A 137 22.17 -0.60 29.88
N LEU A 138 23.18 0.07 29.33
CA LEU A 138 24.38 0.49 30.06
C LEU A 138 24.03 1.45 31.20
N VAL A 139 23.21 2.47 30.93
CA VAL A 139 22.81 3.43 31.97
C VAL A 139 21.83 2.76 32.96
N GLY A 140 20.95 1.89 32.48
CA GLY A 140 20.08 1.07 33.30
C GLY A 140 20.88 0.24 34.31
N GLU A 141 21.92 -0.45 33.86
CA GLU A 141 22.83 -1.23 34.71
C GLU A 141 23.51 -0.36 35.78
N GLN A 142 24.06 0.81 35.40
CA GLN A 142 24.66 1.76 36.35
C GLN A 142 23.69 2.22 37.45
N LEU A 143 22.38 2.23 37.14
CA LEU A 143 21.34 2.60 38.09
C LEU A 143 20.71 1.40 38.80
N ASN A 144 21.20 0.18 38.58
CA ASN A 144 20.60 -1.08 39.03
C ASN A 144 19.14 -1.23 38.57
N PHE A 145 18.86 -0.86 37.31
CA PHE A 145 17.55 -0.97 36.65
C PHE A 145 16.41 -0.35 37.46
N VAL A 146 16.61 0.92 37.82
CA VAL A 146 15.63 1.76 38.54
C VAL A 146 14.29 1.81 37.80
N ALA A 147 13.22 2.05 38.55
CA ALA A 147 11.90 2.22 37.97
C ALA A 147 11.88 3.42 37.00
N ILE A 148 11.53 3.18 35.73
CA ILE A 148 11.31 4.22 34.71
C ILE A 148 9.95 4.02 34.03
N THR A 149 9.47 5.06 33.36
CA THR A 149 8.33 4.95 32.45
C THR A 149 8.82 4.42 31.11
N GLY A 150 8.28 3.27 30.70
CA GLY A 150 8.54 2.64 29.41
C GLY A 150 7.43 2.89 28.39
N PRO A 151 7.45 2.12 27.28
CA PRO A 151 6.41 2.10 26.26
C PRO A 151 5.02 1.98 26.88
N GLN A 152 4.02 2.66 26.33
CA GLN A 152 2.63 2.58 26.79
C GLN A 152 2.44 2.99 28.27
N ASN A 153 3.32 3.84 28.81
CA ASN A 153 3.31 4.29 30.20
C ASN A 153 3.49 3.17 31.24
N GLN A 154 4.07 2.03 30.86
CA GLN A 154 4.33 0.95 31.81
C GLN A 154 5.53 1.28 32.70
N THR A 155 5.45 0.97 33.99
CA THR A 155 6.61 1.13 34.88
C THR A 155 7.54 -0.08 34.73
N LEU A 156 8.77 0.16 34.31
CA LEU A 156 9.80 -0.87 34.10
C LEU A 156 10.76 -0.89 35.28
N ARG A 157 10.90 -2.04 35.95
CA ARG A 157 11.84 -2.21 37.07
C ARG A 157 12.52 -3.58 37.00
N GLY A 158 13.86 -3.58 37.10
CA GLY A 158 14.67 -4.80 36.95
C GLY A 158 15.06 -5.10 35.50
N VAL A 159 16.00 -6.04 35.34
CA VAL A 159 16.63 -6.36 34.04
C VAL A 159 15.61 -6.87 33.02
N GLN A 160 14.79 -7.85 33.40
CA GLN A 160 13.91 -8.54 32.45
C GLN A 160 12.87 -7.60 31.81
N PRO A 161 12.14 -6.75 32.56
CA PRO A 161 11.22 -5.79 31.95
C PRO A 161 11.91 -4.78 31.04
N TYR A 162 13.16 -4.38 31.34
CA TYR A 162 13.95 -3.53 30.45
C TYR A 162 14.24 -4.23 29.13
N CYS A 163 14.80 -5.45 29.17
CA CYS A 163 15.10 -6.24 27.97
C CYS A 163 13.85 -6.46 27.12
N ASP A 164 12.73 -6.83 27.74
CA ASP A 164 11.47 -7.08 27.05
C ASP A 164 10.90 -5.81 26.39
N ALA A 165 10.95 -4.68 27.08
CA ALA A 165 10.49 -3.40 26.54
C ALA A 165 11.39 -2.92 25.38
N ILE A 166 12.72 -2.95 25.56
CA ILE A 166 13.71 -2.51 24.57
C ILE A 166 13.67 -3.38 23.30
N GLY A 167 13.44 -4.69 23.46
CA GLY A 167 13.34 -5.64 22.35
C GLY A 167 12.15 -5.37 21.44
N ARG A 168 11.08 -4.77 21.96
CA ARG A 168 9.81 -4.52 21.23
C ARG A 168 9.56 -3.04 20.92
N ALA A 169 10.30 -2.13 21.54
CA ALA A 169 10.13 -0.70 21.37
C ALA A 169 10.43 -0.24 19.94
N SER A 170 9.59 0.68 19.46
CA SER A 170 9.85 1.51 18.29
C SER A 170 11.02 2.48 18.54
N LEU A 171 11.57 3.07 17.48
CA LEU A 171 12.66 4.04 17.60
C LEU A 171 12.28 5.24 18.49
N GLU A 172 11.06 5.76 18.34
CA GLU A 172 10.56 6.88 19.16
C GLU A 172 10.45 6.50 20.64
N GLU A 173 9.97 5.29 20.94
CA GLU A 173 9.88 4.78 22.31
C GLU A 173 11.28 4.56 22.92
N LEU A 174 12.26 4.10 22.14
CA LEU A 174 13.64 3.98 22.60
C LEU A 174 14.22 5.35 22.98
N TYR A 175 13.96 6.40 22.19
CA TYR A 175 14.36 7.77 22.58
C TYR A 175 13.72 8.22 23.89
N ALA A 176 12.41 8.00 24.06
CA ALA A 176 11.71 8.34 25.30
C ALA A 176 12.24 7.56 26.52
N MET A 177 12.56 6.28 26.34
CA MET A 177 13.19 5.45 27.36
C MET A 177 14.58 5.95 27.73
N ARG A 178 15.42 6.28 26.73
CA ARG A 178 16.76 6.85 26.92
C ARG A 178 16.69 8.12 27.77
N ASP A 179 15.78 9.03 27.42
CA ASP A 179 15.62 10.30 28.14
C ASP A 179 15.16 10.07 29.59
N SER A 180 14.25 9.11 29.81
CA SER A 180 13.78 8.71 31.14
C SER A 180 14.90 8.13 32.01
N VAL A 181 15.76 7.27 31.44
CA VAL A 181 16.90 6.68 32.14
C VAL A 181 17.95 7.74 32.49
N HIS A 182 18.26 8.66 31.57
CA HIS A 182 19.18 9.77 31.86
C HIS A 182 18.62 10.74 32.89
N LEU A 183 17.32 11.01 32.88
CA LEU A 183 16.66 11.81 33.91
C LEU A 183 16.81 11.14 35.30
N ALA A 184 16.58 9.83 35.38
CA ALA A 184 16.77 9.07 36.61
C ALA A 184 18.24 9.09 37.08
N ARG A 185 19.21 9.03 36.15
CA ARG A 185 20.65 9.16 36.46
C ARG A 185 20.96 10.51 37.07
N ARG A 186 20.51 11.61 36.43
CA ARG A 186 20.71 12.98 36.93
C ARG A 186 20.08 13.18 38.31
N ALA A 187 18.86 12.66 38.50
CA ALA A 187 18.19 12.72 39.81
C ALA A 187 19.00 12.00 40.89
N ARG A 188 19.56 10.81 40.60
CA ARG A 188 20.39 10.06 41.54
C ARG A 188 21.70 10.77 41.87
N GLN A 189 22.35 11.38 40.87
CA GLN A 189 23.56 12.18 41.06
C GLN A 189 23.28 13.38 41.98
N HIS A 190 22.21 14.12 41.69
CA HIS A 190 21.80 15.26 42.51
C HIS A 190 21.47 14.85 43.96
N LEU A 191 20.77 13.73 44.16
CA LEU A 191 20.48 13.21 45.51
C LEU A 191 21.77 12.83 46.26
N ALA A 192 22.75 12.23 45.59
CA ALA A 192 24.04 11.90 46.19
C ALA A 192 24.81 13.16 46.61
N GLU A 193 24.81 14.20 45.77
CA GLU A 193 25.42 15.50 46.08
C GLU A 193 24.77 16.17 47.30
N VAL A 194 23.43 16.20 47.33
CA VAL A 194 22.69 16.76 48.47
C VAL A 194 22.97 15.98 49.76
N SER A 195 23.02 14.65 49.70
CA SER A 195 23.37 13.81 50.85
C SER A 195 24.76 14.13 51.39
N ALA A 196 25.76 14.21 50.51
CA ALA A 196 27.14 14.53 50.90
C ALA A 196 27.25 15.93 51.53
N GLN A 197 26.53 16.92 51.00
CA GLN A 197 26.48 18.27 51.58
C GLN A 197 25.84 18.28 52.98
N LEU A 198 24.81 17.48 53.21
CA LEU A 198 24.17 17.38 54.52
C LEU A 198 25.11 16.71 55.53
N GLU A 199 25.75 15.60 55.16
CA GLU A 199 26.72 14.91 56.02
C GLU A 199 27.89 15.82 56.43
N ALA A 200 28.44 16.59 55.49
CA ALA A 200 29.48 17.58 55.78
C ALA A 200 29.00 18.65 56.76
N LYS A 201 27.77 19.16 56.60
CA LYS A 201 27.17 20.14 57.52
C LYS A 201 26.96 19.57 58.92
N TYR A 202 26.51 18.32 59.03
CA TYR A 202 26.32 17.65 60.33
C TYR A 202 27.66 17.39 61.02
N SER A 203 28.69 16.94 60.28
CA SER A 203 30.03 16.70 60.83
C SER A 203 30.65 17.98 61.42
N ASN A 204 30.56 19.11 60.71
CA ASN A 204 31.06 20.40 61.20
C ASN A 204 30.34 20.85 62.48
N ARG A 205 29.00 20.68 62.55
CA ARG A 205 28.24 21.03 63.76
C ARG A 205 28.61 20.20 64.98
N HIS A 206 28.99 18.93 64.80
CA HIS A 206 29.45 18.09 65.91
C HIS A 206 30.86 18.46 66.38
N ALA A 207 31.73 18.93 65.48
CA ALA A 207 33.05 19.42 65.83
C ALA A 207 33.01 20.72 66.65
N ASP A 208 32.07 21.63 66.35
CA ASP A 208 31.90 22.88 67.10
C ASP A 208 31.32 22.68 68.53
N LEU A 209 30.73 21.51 68.80
CA LEU A 209 30.12 21.16 70.09
C LEU A 209 31.01 20.30 71.00
N SER A 210 32.17 19.86 70.50
CA SER A 210 33.15 19.03 71.23
C SER A 210 34.34 19.87 71.67
#